data_AF-A0A1Q7PQ67-F1
#
_entry.id   AF-A0A1Q7PQ67-F1
#
_cell.length_a   1.000
_cell.length_b   1.000
_cell.length_c   1.000
_cell.angle_alpha   90.00
_cell.angle_beta   90.00
_cell.angle_gamma   90.00
#
_symmetry.space_group_name_H-M   'P 1'
#
loop_
_entity.id
_entity.type
_entity.pdbx_description
1 polymer ?
#
loop_
_entity_poly.entity_id
_entity_poly.type
_entity_poly.pdbx_seq_one_letter_code
_entity_poly.pdbx_strand_id
1 'polypeptide(L)'
;MKDVIVDMTQIDAAEKLGADIILLIQGIFDKKFAKEIDEFVSYAHKKKLMVLLEAHTEREFLNSVKTDADLLGINNRDLDTLEIDLKTTQHILDYGKENRIIISESGIETPDDIRFLRKCGADAFLVGSSIMKSKDMKGLVSRLVLAI
;
A
#
# COMPACT_ATOMS: atom_id res chain seq x y z
N MET A 1 2.99 -9.74 -4.95
CA MET A 1 2.35 -9.47 -6.26
C MET A 1 1.55 -8.19 -6.15
N LYS A 2 1.89 -7.17 -6.96
CA LYS A 2 1.08 -5.95 -7.09
C LYS A 2 0.23 -6.09 -8.36
N ASP A 3 -1.08 -6.21 -8.19
CA ASP A 3 -2.07 -6.32 -9.27
C ASP A 3 -3.41 -5.80 -8.73
N VAL A 4 -4.38 -5.53 -9.61
CA VAL A 4 -5.76 -5.22 -9.21
C VAL A 4 -6.52 -6.53 -9.05
N ILE A 5 -6.53 -7.07 -7.83
CA ILE A 5 -7.17 -8.34 -7.52
C ILE A 5 -8.69 -8.14 -7.35
N VAL A 6 -9.47 -8.79 -8.21
CA VAL A 6 -10.95 -8.79 -8.19
C VAL A 6 -11.55 -10.19 -8.09
N ASP A 7 -10.74 -11.23 -8.29
CA ASP A 7 -11.15 -12.64 -8.22
C ASP A 7 -10.12 -13.52 -7.50
N MET A 8 -10.59 -14.57 -6.82
CA MET A 8 -9.74 -15.50 -6.04
C MET A 8 -8.73 -16.26 -6.92
N THR A 9 -9.00 -16.42 -8.21
CA THR A 9 -8.07 -17.02 -9.16
C THR A 9 -6.76 -16.24 -9.27
N GLN A 10 -6.77 -14.92 -9.06
CA GLN A 10 -5.54 -14.10 -8.99
C GLN A 10 -4.75 -14.38 -7.70
N ILE A 11 -5.41 -14.70 -6.59
CA ILE A 11 -4.74 -15.13 -5.35
C ILE A 11 -4.08 -16.50 -5.55
N ASP A 12 -4.76 -17.44 -6.21
CA ASP A 12 -4.16 -18.73 -6.59
C ASP A 12 -2.96 -18.55 -7.52
N ALA A 13 -3.03 -17.59 -8.46
CA ALA A 13 -1.91 -17.25 -9.32
C ALA A 13 -0.73 -16.68 -8.51
N ALA A 14 -0.99 -15.78 -7.55
CA ALA A 14 0.03 -15.21 -6.68
C ALA A 14 0.75 -16.29 -5.87
N GLU A 15 0.01 -17.22 -5.26
CA GLU A 15 0.55 -18.38 -4.54
C GLU A 15 1.47 -19.21 -5.46
N LYS A 16 0.97 -19.59 -6.65
CA LYS A 16 1.71 -20.42 -7.61
C LYS A 16 2.98 -19.74 -8.13
N LEU A 17 2.97 -18.42 -8.25
CA LEU A 17 4.14 -17.62 -8.66
C LEU A 17 5.13 -17.39 -7.51
N GLY A 18 4.81 -17.85 -6.29
CA GLY A 18 5.68 -17.71 -5.13
C GLY A 18 5.68 -16.32 -4.52
N ALA A 19 4.57 -15.58 -4.61
CA ALA A 19 4.43 -14.32 -3.89
C ALA A 19 4.36 -14.55 -2.37
N ASP A 20 4.93 -13.65 -1.58
CA ASP A 20 4.76 -13.64 -0.11
C ASP A 20 3.61 -12.72 0.33
N ILE A 21 3.36 -11.66 -0.45
CA ILE A 21 2.39 -10.61 -0.17
C ILE A 21 1.55 -10.34 -1.41
N ILE A 22 0.25 -10.14 -1.26
CA ILE A 22 -0.64 -9.63 -2.32
C ILE A 22 -1.17 -8.24 -1.98
N LEU A 23 -1.48 -7.48 -3.03
CA LEU A 23 -2.18 -6.19 -2.90
C LEU A 23 -3.69 -6.41 -3.01
N LEU A 24 -4.43 -5.91 -2.03
CA LEU A 24 -5.87 -5.65 -2.16
C LEU A 24 -6.09 -4.14 -2.09
N ILE A 25 -7.07 -3.61 -2.82
CA ILE A 25 -7.36 -2.17 -2.88
C ILE A 25 -8.74 -1.93 -2.30
N GLN A 26 -8.84 -1.27 -1.15
CA GLN A 26 -10.12 -1.04 -0.45
C GLN A 26 -11.19 -0.43 -1.36
N GLY A 27 -10.81 0.56 -2.17
CA GLY A 27 -11.74 1.23 -3.11
C GLY A 27 -12.42 0.29 -4.10
N ILE A 28 -11.80 -0.83 -4.48
CA ILE A 28 -12.40 -1.86 -5.36
C ILE A 28 -13.56 -2.56 -4.66
N PHE A 29 -13.39 -2.89 -3.38
CA PHE A 29 -14.39 -3.56 -2.55
C PHE A 29 -15.53 -2.61 -2.17
N ASP A 30 -15.19 -1.38 -1.75
CA ASP A 30 -16.17 -0.32 -1.46
C ASP A 30 -17.09 -0.02 -2.65
N LYS A 31 -16.53 -0.02 -3.87
CA LYS A 31 -17.27 0.17 -5.13
C LYS A 31 -17.97 -1.10 -5.63
N LYS A 32 -17.88 -2.22 -4.91
CA LYS A 32 -18.49 -3.53 -5.24
C LYS A 32 -18.04 -4.12 -6.58
N PHE A 33 -16.78 -3.89 -6.96
CA PHE A 33 -16.18 -4.53 -8.13
C PHE A 33 -15.68 -5.95 -7.86
N ALA A 34 -15.56 -6.32 -6.58
CA ALA A 34 -15.22 -7.67 -6.12
C ALA A 34 -16.20 -8.10 -5.00
N LYS A 35 -16.16 -9.38 -4.61
CA LYS A 35 -16.90 -9.85 -3.42
C LYS A 35 -16.29 -9.28 -2.14
N GLU A 36 -16.93 -9.52 -1.00
CA GLU A 36 -16.54 -8.97 0.30
C GLU A 36 -15.04 -9.14 0.61
N ILE A 37 -14.45 -8.07 1.14
CA ILE A 37 -13.00 -8.00 1.37
C ILE A 37 -12.50 -9.03 2.38
N ASP A 38 -13.29 -9.31 3.41
CA ASP A 38 -12.94 -10.28 4.45
C ASP A 38 -12.83 -11.71 3.90
N GLU A 39 -13.58 -12.04 2.83
CA GLU A 39 -13.42 -13.31 2.12
C GLU A 39 -12.07 -13.40 1.42
N PHE A 40 -11.61 -12.30 0.80
CA PHE A 40 -10.33 -12.24 0.10
C PHE A 40 -9.16 -12.30 1.08
N VAL A 41 -9.22 -11.56 2.18
CA VAL A 41 -8.22 -11.61 3.25
C VAL A 41 -8.12 -13.03 3.82
N SER A 42 -9.26 -13.62 4.20
CA SER A 42 -9.31 -14.98 4.72
C SER A 42 -8.79 -16.03 3.73
N TYR A 43 -9.06 -15.85 2.44
CA TYR A 43 -8.57 -16.76 1.40
C TYR A 43 -7.07 -16.63 1.19
N ALA A 44 -6.53 -15.40 1.14
CA ALA A 44 -5.10 -15.13 1.06
C ALA A 44 -4.33 -15.77 2.22
N HIS A 45 -4.83 -15.61 3.45
CA HIS A 45 -4.23 -16.22 4.63
C HIS A 45 -4.23 -17.76 4.57
N LYS A 46 -5.29 -18.39 4.06
CA LYS A 46 -5.32 -19.85 3.82
C LYS A 46 -4.25 -20.29 2.82
N LYS A 47 -3.90 -19.43 1.86
CA LYS A 47 -2.79 -19.62 0.91
C LYS A 47 -1.43 -19.21 1.46
N LYS A 48 -1.35 -18.82 2.74
CA LYS A 48 -0.14 -18.33 3.41
C LYS A 48 0.43 -17.05 2.76
N LEU A 49 -0.44 -16.26 2.15
CA LEU A 49 -0.12 -14.95 1.59
C LEU A 49 -0.50 -13.87 2.60
N MET A 50 0.41 -12.93 2.87
CA MET A 50 0.07 -11.71 3.60
C MET A 50 -0.67 -10.73 2.68
N VAL A 51 -1.46 -9.84 3.28
CA VAL A 51 -2.23 -8.82 2.57
C VAL A 51 -1.69 -7.43 2.90
N LEU A 52 -1.30 -6.70 1.86
CA LEU A 52 -1.22 -5.24 1.87
C LEU A 52 -2.55 -4.68 1.39
N LEU A 53 -3.29 -4.02 2.28
CA LEU A 53 -4.57 -3.41 1.97
C LEU A 53 -4.43 -1.90 1.76
N GLU A 54 -4.48 -1.49 0.50
CA GLU A 54 -4.24 -0.12 0.03
C GLU A 54 -5.52 0.72 0.05
N ALA A 55 -5.42 1.93 0.61
CA ALA A 55 -6.46 2.95 0.65
C ALA A 55 -5.98 4.26 0.02
N HIS A 56 -6.90 5.02 -0.55
CA HIS A 56 -6.66 6.30 -1.22
C HIS A 56 -7.36 7.47 -0.53
N THR A 57 -8.36 7.16 0.31
CA THR A 57 -9.14 8.16 1.05
C THR A 57 -9.22 7.80 2.54
N GLU A 58 -9.52 8.77 3.38
CA GLU A 58 -9.77 8.54 4.82
C GLU A 58 -10.86 7.48 5.04
N ARG A 59 -11.95 7.54 4.28
CA ARG A 59 -13.06 6.57 4.37
C ARG A 59 -12.60 5.16 4.04
N GLU A 60 -11.78 5.01 2.99
CA GLU A 60 -11.19 3.71 2.65
C GLU A 60 -10.25 3.23 3.75
N PHE A 61 -9.39 4.10 4.28
CA PHE A 61 -8.48 3.72 5.35
C PHE A 61 -9.23 3.28 6.63
N LEU A 62 -10.28 4.00 7.03
CA LEU A 62 -11.13 3.61 8.16
C LEU A 62 -11.86 2.28 7.93
N ASN A 63 -12.12 1.90 6.67
CA ASN A 63 -12.67 0.60 6.34
C ASN A 63 -11.60 -0.50 6.36
N SER A 64 -10.41 -0.24 5.82
CA SER A 64 -9.31 -1.20 5.82
C SER A 64 -8.87 -1.57 7.23
N VAL A 65 -8.94 -0.61 8.16
CA VAL A 65 -8.67 -0.82 9.58
C VAL A 65 -9.59 -1.88 10.22
N LYS A 66 -10.80 -2.10 9.69
CA LYS A 66 -11.74 -3.07 10.26
C LYS A 66 -11.47 -4.51 9.82
N THR A 67 -10.57 -4.71 8.86
CA THR A 67 -10.23 -6.03 8.32
C THR A 67 -9.07 -6.66 9.09
N ASP A 68 -8.86 -7.96 8.86
CA ASP A 68 -7.70 -8.70 9.38
C ASP A 68 -6.46 -8.59 8.47
N ALA A 69 -6.40 -7.61 7.55
CA ALA A 69 -5.22 -7.42 6.69
C ALA A 69 -3.94 -7.17 7.51
N ASP A 70 -2.83 -7.77 7.08
CA ASP A 70 -1.55 -7.76 7.79
C ASP A 70 -0.88 -6.37 7.77
N LEU A 71 -0.99 -5.68 6.63
CA LEU A 71 -0.35 -4.40 6.35
C LEU A 71 -1.40 -3.42 5.80
N LEU A 72 -1.31 -2.16 6.23
CA LEU A 72 -2.16 -1.09 5.70
C LEU A 72 -1.33 -0.20 4.77
N GLY A 73 -1.85 0.08 3.58
CA GLY A 73 -1.23 0.95 2.59
C GLY A 73 -1.99 2.26 2.43
N ILE A 74 -1.28 3.37 2.34
CA ILE A 74 -1.82 4.67 1.92
C ILE A 74 -1.13 5.05 0.62
N ASN A 75 -1.91 5.10 -0.46
CA ASN A 75 -1.39 5.45 -1.77
C ASN A 75 -1.67 6.93 -2.06
N ASN A 76 -0.59 7.70 -2.19
CA ASN A 76 -0.65 9.14 -2.43
C ASN A 76 -1.09 9.50 -3.86
N ARG A 77 -1.32 8.51 -4.73
CA ARG A 77 -1.86 8.71 -6.09
C ARG A 77 -3.36 8.49 -6.10
N ASP A 78 -4.12 9.49 -6.51
CA ASP A 78 -5.55 9.32 -6.79
C ASP A 78 -5.75 8.44 -8.05
N LEU A 79 -6.60 7.41 -7.97
CA LEU A 79 -6.83 6.49 -9.09
C LEU A 79 -7.73 7.07 -10.19
N ASP A 80 -8.56 8.06 -9.88
CA ASP A 80 -9.47 8.71 -10.82
C ASP A 80 -8.78 9.87 -11.56
N THR A 81 -7.88 10.62 -10.90
CA THR A 81 -7.17 11.79 -11.50
C THR A 81 -5.70 11.52 -11.84
N LEU A 82 -5.09 10.49 -11.24
CA LEU A 82 -3.65 10.17 -11.31
C LEU A 82 -2.73 11.21 -10.66
N GLU A 83 -3.29 12.26 -10.04
CA GLU A 83 -2.54 13.25 -9.28
C GLU A 83 -1.89 12.60 -8.06
N ILE A 84 -0.74 13.14 -7.66
CA ILE A 84 0.04 12.62 -6.53
C ILE A 84 0.19 13.74 -5.51
N ASP A 85 -0.22 13.47 -4.27
CA ASP A 85 0.01 14.36 -3.14
C ASP A 85 0.46 13.57 -1.91
N LEU A 86 1.72 13.77 -1.47
CA LEU A 86 2.25 13.14 -0.27
C LEU A 86 1.49 13.54 1.01
N LYS A 87 0.76 14.66 0.97
CA LYS A 87 -0.10 15.08 2.09
C LYS A 87 -1.30 14.16 2.29
N THR A 88 -1.66 13.33 1.32
CA THR A 88 -2.69 12.29 1.51
C THR A 88 -2.36 11.40 2.69
N THR A 89 -1.10 10.94 2.80
CA THR A 89 -0.64 10.17 3.97
C THR A 89 -0.76 10.99 5.27
N GLN A 90 -0.38 12.26 5.25
CA GLN A 90 -0.52 13.13 6.42
C GLN A 90 -1.98 13.24 6.87
N HIS A 91 -2.87 13.58 5.94
CA HIS A 91 -4.29 13.79 6.22
C HIS A 91 -4.97 12.53 6.76
N ILE A 92 -4.64 11.35 6.22
CA ILE A 92 -5.22 10.09 6.68
C ILE A 92 -4.73 9.73 8.08
N LEU A 93 -3.45 9.97 8.39
CA LEU A 93 -2.86 9.59 9.68
C LEU A 93 -3.10 10.59 10.81
N ASP A 94 -3.55 11.82 10.51
CA ASP A 94 -3.95 12.81 11.52
C ASP A 94 -5.10 12.30 12.41
N TYR A 95 -5.90 11.34 11.95
CA TYR A 95 -7.05 10.79 12.67
C TYR A 95 -6.71 9.69 13.69
N GLY A 96 -5.48 9.17 13.67
CA GLY A 96 -5.04 8.19 14.66
C GLY A 96 -3.99 7.25 14.12
N LYS A 97 -3.09 6.83 15.02
CA LYS A 97 -2.15 5.74 14.73
C LYS A 97 -2.84 4.39 14.90
N GLU A 98 -2.56 3.51 13.95
CA GLU A 98 -2.94 2.11 14.01
C GLU A 98 -1.80 1.25 14.57
N ASN A 99 -2.14 0.09 15.13
CA ASN A 99 -1.13 -0.84 15.65
C ASN A 99 -0.50 -1.74 14.57
N ARG A 100 -0.96 -1.65 13.32
CA ARG A 100 -0.39 -2.36 12.16
C ARG A 100 0.63 -1.50 11.46
N ILE A 101 1.52 -2.15 10.72
CA ILE A 101 2.51 -1.48 9.87
C ILE A 101 1.77 -0.68 8.79
N ILE A 102 2.09 0.61 8.72
CA ILE A 102 1.56 1.53 7.72
C ILE A 102 2.61 1.77 6.63
N ILE A 103 2.25 1.50 5.38
CA ILE A 103 3.08 1.70 4.20
C ILE A 103 2.58 2.92 3.44
N SER A 104 3.44 3.91 3.21
CA SER A 104 3.13 5.01 2.30
C SER A 104 3.64 4.70 0.89
N GLU A 105 2.79 4.90 -0.12
CA GLU A 105 3.04 4.55 -1.52
C GLU A 105 2.90 5.76 -2.44
N SER A 106 3.58 5.71 -3.59
CA SER A 106 3.56 6.74 -4.64
C SER A 106 4.16 8.09 -4.25
N GLY A 107 4.77 8.78 -5.23
CA GLY A 107 5.25 10.16 -5.06
C GLY A 107 6.59 10.35 -4.35
N ILE A 108 7.23 9.28 -3.89
CA ILE A 108 8.49 9.36 -3.15
C ILE A 108 9.67 9.46 -4.12
N GLU A 109 10.36 10.59 -4.11
CA GLU A 109 11.49 10.84 -5.00
C GLU A 109 12.81 11.06 -4.24
N THR A 110 12.73 11.57 -3.01
CA THR A 110 13.87 12.08 -2.27
C THR A 110 13.91 11.57 -0.82
N PRO A 111 15.09 11.65 -0.17
CA PRO A 111 15.22 11.42 1.27
C PRO A 111 14.35 12.34 2.14
N ASP A 112 14.03 13.55 1.66
CA ASP A 112 13.15 14.47 2.41
C ASP A 112 11.70 14.01 2.40
N ASP A 113 11.24 13.38 1.31
CA ASP A 113 9.91 12.76 1.24
C ASP A 113 9.79 11.62 2.27
N ILE A 114 10.81 10.77 2.39
CA ILE A 114 10.88 9.71 3.41
C ILE A 114 10.80 10.32 4.81
N ARG A 115 11.58 11.36 5.10
CA ARG A 115 11.56 12.04 6.41
C ARG A 115 10.21 12.68 6.71
N PHE A 116 9.56 13.25 5.71
CA PHE A 116 8.22 13.83 5.84
C PHE A 116 7.20 12.75 6.19
N LEU A 117 7.10 11.68 5.38
CA LEU A 117 6.13 10.61 5.58
C LEU A 117 6.35 9.84 6.89
N ARG A 118 7.61 9.65 7.31
CA ARG A 118 7.97 9.08 8.61
C ARG A 118 7.46 9.93 9.77
N LYS A 119 7.55 11.26 9.66
CA LYS A 119 6.98 12.19 10.67
C LYS A 119 5.46 12.13 10.71
N CYS A 120 4.80 11.89 9.57
CA CYS A 120 3.35 11.66 9.51
C CYS A 120 2.93 10.35 10.19
N GLY A 121 3.84 9.38 10.31
CA GLY A 121 3.59 8.11 11.01
C GLY A 121 3.65 6.87 10.14
N ALA A 122 4.11 6.96 8.90
CA ALA A 122 4.38 5.78 8.08
C ALA A 122 5.60 4.99 8.62
N ASP A 123 5.46 3.67 8.64
CA ASP A 123 6.48 2.74 9.12
C ASP A 123 7.39 2.23 7.98
N ALA A 124 6.82 2.11 6.78
CA ALA A 124 7.50 1.65 5.58
C ALA A 124 7.07 2.42 4.34
N PHE A 125 7.81 2.22 3.24
CA PHE A 125 7.67 3.00 2.02
C PHE A 125 7.74 2.09 0.79
N LEU A 126 6.79 2.24 -0.14
CA LEU A 126 6.83 1.55 -1.43
C LEU A 126 7.26 2.53 -2.52
N VAL A 127 8.50 2.39 -2.98
CA VAL A 127 9.12 3.29 -3.97
C VAL A 127 9.43 2.51 -5.25
N GLY A 128 8.89 2.98 -6.38
CA GLY A 128 9.09 2.35 -7.68
C GLY A 128 9.67 3.29 -8.72
N SER A 129 8.85 4.22 -9.23
CA SER A 129 9.16 5.02 -10.41
C SER A 129 10.44 5.85 -10.31
N SER A 130 10.72 6.46 -9.15
CA SER A 130 11.93 7.27 -8.95
C SER A 130 13.20 6.41 -9.00
N ILE A 131 13.16 5.20 -8.41
CA ILE A 131 14.26 4.22 -8.49
C ILE A 131 14.46 3.76 -9.92
N MET A 132 13.39 3.36 -10.61
CA MET A 132 13.47 2.85 -11.99
C MET A 132 13.98 3.88 -13.01
N LYS A 133 13.72 5.18 -12.77
CA LYS A 133 14.20 6.29 -13.61
C LYS A 133 15.63 6.75 -13.27
N SER A 134 16.19 6.32 -12.13
CA SER A 134 17.50 6.77 -11.69
C SER A 134 18.63 6.20 -12.55
N LYS A 135 19.59 7.05 -12.93
CA LYS A 135 20.86 6.62 -13.54
C LYS A 135 21.74 5.83 -12.58
N ASP A 136 21.54 6.01 -11.27
CA ASP A 136 22.22 5.28 -10.20
C ASP A 136 21.16 4.75 -9.23
N MET A 137 20.62 3.57 -9.55
CA MET A 137 19.58 2.92 -8.74
C MET A 137 20.10 2.59 -7.34
N LYS A 138 21.31 2.03 -7.25
CA LYS A 138 21.93 1.62 -5.97
C LYS A 138 22.15 2.83 -5.07
N GLY A 139 22.69 3.92 -5.61
CA GLY A 139 22.91 5.14 -4.84
C GLY A 139 21.62 5.80 -4.39
N LEU A 140 20.58 5.82 -5.23
CA LEU A 140 19.28 6.34 -4.81
C LEU A 140 18.65 5.51 -3.70
N VAL A 141 18.59 4.18 -3.85
CA VAL A 141 18.09 3.27 -2.80
C VAL A 141 18.85 3.49 -1.50
N SER A 142 20.19 3.56 -1.55
CA SER A 142 21.01 3.82 -0.37
C SER A 142 20.64 5.13 0.32
N ARG A 143 20.47 6.23 -0.42
CA ARG A 143 20.07 7.53 0.14
C ARG A 143 18.67 7.49 0.76
N LEU A 144 17.72 6.77 0.16
CA LEU A 144 16.36 6.63 0.68
C LEU A 144 16.35 5.82 1.98
N VAL A 145 17.07 4.70 2.02
CA VAL A 145 17.18 3.84 3.22
C VAL A 145 17.87 4.57 4.37
N LEU A 146 18.94 5.33 4.09
CA LEU A 146 19.67 6.11 5.10
C LEU A 146 18.91 7.35 5.62
N ALA A 147 17.72 7.63 5.09
CA ALA A 147 16.88 8.74 5.53
C ALA A 147 15.97 8.41 6.73
N ILE A 148 15.86 7.12 7.07
CA ILE A 148 15.01 6.53 8.12
C ILE A 148 15.72 6.59 9.49
#